data_AF-A0A9D6CQP2-F1
#
_entry.id   AF-A0A9D6CQP2-F1
#
_cell.length_a   1.000
_cell.length_b   1.000
_cell.length_c   1.000
_cell.angle_alpha   90.00
_cell.angle_beta   90.00
_cell.angle_gamma   90.00
#
_symmetry.space_group_name_H-M   'P 1'
#
loop_
_entity.id
_entity.type
_entity.pdbx_description
1 polymer ?
#
loop_
_entity_poly.entity_id
_entity_poly.type
_entity_poly.pdbx_seq_one_letter_code
_entity_poly.pdbx_strand_id
1 'polypeptide(L)'
;MDLNQMHDRAMDLAAQADQAGFAGDANKAAEALRQAYLLERQVADSIADRENYEPSRSVVHRSAAWLAVQNGRFQEAIELARRGLTAHSPAAIAGELEEVLRTALLEAGREAAAAFDKEIAPMAQNEPDRAL
;
A
#
# COMPACT_ATOMS: atom_id res chain seq x y z
N MET A 1 -15.47 14.00 9.62
CA MET A 1 -16.20 12.86 9.02
C MET A 1 -16.24 11.75 10.03
N ASP A 2 -17.30 10.95 10.04
CA ASP A 2 -17.26 9.65 10.72
C ASP A 2 -16.46 8.63 9.88
N LEU A 3 -16.27 7.43 10.44
CA LEU A 3 -15.46 6.39 9.80
C LEU A 3 -16.04 5.89 8.47
N ASN A 4 -17.36 5.84 8.35
CA ASN A 4 -18.01 5.40 7.11
C ASN A 4 -17.85 6.46 6.02
N GLN A 5 -18.07 7.73 6.36
CA GLN A 5 -17.86 8.85 5.45
C GLN A 5 -16.42 8.93 4.95
N MET A 6 -15.45 8.61 5.82
CA MET A 6 -14.04 8.56 5.42
C MET A 6 -13.75 7.41 4.46
N HIS A 7 -14.27 6.21 4.75
CA HIS A 7 -14.15 5.06 3.87
C HIS A 7 -14.80 5.31 2.50
N ASP A 8 -16.04 5.80 2.48
CA ASP A 8 -16.76 6.13 1.24
C ASP A 8 -15.98 7.17 0.42
N ARG A 9 -15.46 8.21 1.10
CA ARG A 9 -14.66 9.23 0.44
C ARG A 9 -13.33 8.68 -0.10
N ALA A 10 -12.71 7.74 0.60
CA ALA A 10 -11.51 7.05 0.13
C ALA A 10 -11.81 6.25 -1.15
N MET A 11 -12.94 5.54 -1.20
CA MET A 11 -13.34 4.75 -2.37
C MET A 11 -13.67 5.66 -3.57
N ASP A 12 -14.33 6.79 -3.34
CA ASP A 12 -14.56 7.80 -4.37
C ASP A 12 -13.25 8.34 -4.96
N LEU A 13 -12.27 8.61 -4.10
CA LEU A 13 -10.96 9.10 -4.52
C LEU A 13 -10.16 8.03 -5.27
N ALA A 14 -10.26 6.76 -4.87
CA ALA A 14 -9.66 5.65 -5.60
C ALA A 14 -10.25 5.53 -7.01
N ALA A 15 -11.58 5.59 -7.13
CA ALA A 15 -12.25 5.60 -8.44
C ALA A 15 -11.85 6.82 -9.30
N GLN A 16 -11.66 7.99 -8.69
CA GLN A 16 -11.14 9.17 -9.38
C GLN A 16 -9.70 8.99 -9.86
N ALA A 17 -8.87 8.31 -9.07
CA ALA A 17 -7.50 7.99 -9.45
C ALA A 17 -7.47 7.08 -10.69
N ASP A 18 -8.29 6.03 -10.72
CA ASP A 18 -8.43 5.13 -11.86
C ASP A 18 -8.87 5.89 -13.13
N GLN A 19 -9.89 6.73 -13.01
CA GLN A 19 -10.37 7.56 -14.12
C GLN A 19 -9.30 8.51 -14.65
N ALA A 20 -8.56 9.17 -13.77
CA ALA A 20 -7.46 10.05 -14.16
C ALA A 20 -6.32 9.26 -14.82
N GLY A 21 -6.02 8.05 -14.34
CA GLY A 21 -5.08 7.12 -14.95
C GLY A 21 -5.46 6.75 -16.38
N PHE A 22 -6.72 6.38 -16.61
CA PHE A 22 -7.23 6.09 -17.96
C PHE A 22 -7.18 7.32 -18.89
N ALA A 23 -7.33 8.52 -18.34
CA ALA A 23 -7.21 9.77 -19.07
C ALA A 23 -5.74 10.20 -19.32
N GLY A 24 -4.76 9.47 -18.79
CA GLY A 24 -3.34 9.80 -18.90
C GLY A 24 -2.88 10.94 -17.98
N ASP A 25 -3.71 11.40 -17.05
CA ASP A 25 -3.38 12.44 -16.07
C ASP A 25 -2.74 11.82 -14.81
N ALA A 26 -1.46 11.47 -14.95
CA ALA A 26 -0.71 10.78 -13.90
C ALA A 26 -0.62 11.59 -12.59
N ASN A 27 -0.54 12.92 -12.66
CA ASN A 27 -0.44 13.77 -11.47
C ASN A 27 -1.75 13.76 -10.68
N LYS A 28 -2.89 13.89 -11.36
CA LYS A 28 -4.19 13.83 -10.72
C LYS A 28 -4.48 12.44 -10.17
N ALA A 29 -4.09 11.38 -10.90
CA ALA A 29 -4.21 10.01 -10.43
C ALA A 29 -3.42 9.79 -9.13
N ALA A 30 -2.15 10.20 -9.10
CA ALA A 30 -1.30 10.06 -7.93
C ALA A 30 -1.83 10.83 -6.71
N GLU A 31 -2.29 12.08 -6.89
CA GLU A 31 -2.82 12.89 -5.79
C GLU A 31 -4.12 12.29 -5.23
N ALA A 32 -5.06 11.88 -6.09
CA ALA A 32 -6.30 11.26 -5.66
C ALA A 32 -6.05 9.96 -4.89
N LEU A 33 -5.14 9.12 -5.42
CA LEU A 33 -4.76 7.86 -4.79
C LEU A 33 -4.05 8.05 -3.44
N ARG A 34 -3.21 9.07 -3.31
CA ARG A 34 -2.57 9.45 -2.04
C ARG A 34 -3.61 9.86 -1.01
N GLN A 35 -4.59 10.67 -1.40
CA GLN A 35 -5.66 11.09 -0.49
C GLN A 35 -6.54 9.92 -0.07
N ALA A 36 -6.89 9.02 -1.00
CA ALA A 36 -7.63 7.80 -0.69
C ALA A 36 -6.90 6.95 0.36
N TYR A 37 -5.60 6.73 0.16
CA TYR A 37 -4.76 5.97 1.10
C TYR A 37 -4.77 6.57 2.51
N LEU A 38 -4.59 7.89 2.63
CA LEU A 38 -4.52 8.57 3.93
C LEU A 38 -5.83 8.44 4.71
N LEU A 39 -6.97 8.58 4.04
CA LEU A 39 -8.29 8.40 4.66
C LEU A 39 -8.48 6.95 5.12
N GLU A 40 -8.20 5.98 4.24
CA GLU A 40 -8.44 4.58 4.54
C GLU A 40 -7.53 4.07 5.66
N ARG A 41 -6.26 4.50 5.67
CA ARG A 41 -5.34 4.23 6.78
C ARG A 41 -5.89 4.77 8.10
N GLN A 42 -6.38 6.01 8.10
CA GLN A 42 -6.92 6.60 9.32
C GLN A 42 -8.15 5.83 9.83
N VAL A 43 -9.00 5.32 8.93
CA VAL A 43 -10.11 4.44 9.30
C VAL A 43 -9.58 3.13 9.89
N ALA A 44 -8.64 2.47 9.22
CA ALA A 44 -8.03 1.22 9.68
C ALA A 44 -7.38 1.37 11.07
N ASP A 45 -6.60 2.43 11.29
CA ASP A 45 -5.96 2.74 12.57
C ASP A 45 -7.00 2.97 13.68
N SER A 46 -8.13 3.61 13.37
CA SER A 46 -9.18 3.91 14.35
C SER A 46 -9.91 2.68 14.89
N ILE A 47 -9.92 1.58 14.14
CA ILE A 47 -10.62 0.33 14.50
C ILE A 47 -9.70 -0.90 14.60
N ALA A 48 -8.38 -0.71 14.57
CA ALA A 48 -7.40 -1.79 14.52
C ALA A 48 -7.55 -2.82 15.63
N ASP A 49 -7.79 -2.35 16.87
CA ASP A 49 -7.92 -3.20 18.06
C ASP A 49 -9.38 -3.56 18.40
N ARG A 50 -10.32 -3.29 17.48
CA ARG A 50 -11.77 -3.48 17.71
C ARG A 50 -12.30 -4.67 16.92
N GLU A 51 -12.04 -5.87 17.40
CA GLU A 51 -12.46 -7.11 16.73
C GLU A 51 -13.99 -7.23 16.57
N ASN A 52 -14.77 -6.55 17.43
CA ASN A 52 -16.21 -6.47 17.31
C ASN A 52 -16.70 -5.68 16.08
N TYR A 53 -15.78 -5.04 15.31
CA TYR A 53 -16.06 -4.39 14.03
C TYR A 53 -15.84 -5.31 12.82
N GLU A 54 -15.54 -6.59 13.01
CA GLU A 54 -15.55 -7.53 11.88
C GLU A 54 -16.95 -7.62 11.24
N PRO A 55 -17.05 -7.66 9.89
CA PRO A 55 -15.96 -7.78 8.91
C PRO A 55 -15.28 -6.45 8.51
N SER A 56 -15.87 -5.31 8.87
CA SER A 56 -15.44 -3.98 8.42
C SER A 56 -13.98 -3.69 8.75
N ARG A 57 -13.51 -4.12 9.93
CA ARG A 57 -12.09 -4.00 10.31
C ARG A 57 -11.16 -4.69 9.30
N SER A 58 -11.41 -5.94 8.93
CA SER A 58 -10.61 -6.62 7.91
C SER A 58 -10.72 -5.96 6.54
N VAL A 59 -11.93 -5.49 6.16
CA VAL A 59 -12.17 -4.80 4.88
C VAL A 59 -11.32 -3.53 4.75
N VAL A 60 -11.33 -2.66 5.76
CA VAL A 60 -10.59 -1.39 5.68
C VAL A 60 -9.08 -1.59 5.73
N HIS A 61 -8.58 -2.60 6.46
CA HIS A 61 -7.15 -2.94 6.44
C HIS A 61 -6.71 -3.43 5.06
N ARG A 62 -7.51 -4.31 4.44
CA ARG A 62 -7.27 -4.80 3.08
C ARG A 62 -7.25 -3.66 2.07
N SER A 63 -8.25 -2.79 2.15
CA SER A 63 -8.40 -1.62 1.29
C SER A 63 -7.21 -0.65 1.44
N ALA A 64 -6.85 -0.30 2.68
CA ALA A 64 -5.70 0.56 2.97
C ALA A 64 -4.39 -0.05 2.46
N ALA A 65 -4.22 -1.38 2.60
CA ALA A 65 -3.03 -2.09 2.11
C ALA A 65 -2.93 -2.03 0.58
N TRP A 66 -4.02 -2.24 -0.15
CA TRP A 66 -4.00 -2.13 -1.61
C TRP A 66 -3.73 -0.69 -2.08
N LEU A 67 -4.32 0.30 -1.42
CA LEU A 67 -4.03 1.71 -1.71
C LEU A 67 -2.56 2.06 -1.41
N ALA A 68 -1.98 1.49 -0.37
CA ALA A 68 -0.55 1.64 -0.08
C ALA A 68 0.33 1.03 -1.17
N VAL A 69 0.02 -0.18 -1.66
CA VAL A 69 0.73 -0.81 -2.79
C VAL A 69 0.69 0.10 -4.02
N GLN A 70 -0.48 0.62 -4.39
CA GLN A 70 -0.63 1.49 -5.55
C GLN A 70 0.14 2.82 -5.39
N ASN A 71 0.34 3.29 -4.14
CA ASN A 71 1.17 4.46 -3.84
C ASN A 71 2.67 4.15 -3.76
N GLY A 72 3.12 2.93 -4.03
CA GLY A 72 4.51 2.51 -3.85
C GLY A 72 4.97 2.41 -2.39
N ARG A 73 4.02 2.40 -1.43
CA ARG A 73 4.28 2.39 0.01
C ARG A 73 4.32 0.97 0.55
N PHE A 74 5.23 0.15 0.03
CA PHE A 74 5.19 -1.30 0.23
C PHE A 74 5.35 -1.73 1.69
N GLN A 75 6.19 -1.05 2.48
CA GLN A 75 6.34 -1.33 3.90
C GLN A 75 5.05 -1.05 4.70
N GLU A 76 4.37 0.04 4.37
CA GLU A 76 3.10 0.41 5.00
C GLU A 76 1.99 -0.57 4.61
N ALA A 77 1.99 -1.04 3.35
CA ALA A 77 1.07 -2.07 2.89
C ALA A 77 1.24 -3.40 3.65
N ILE A 78 2.49 -3.83 3.89
CA ILE A 78 2.81 -5.03 4.68
C ILE A 78 2.27 -4.90 6.11
N GLU A 79 2.50 -3.76 6.75
CA GLU A 79 2.00 -3.49 8.11
C GLU A 79 0.47 -3.59 8.17
N LEU A 80 -0.21 -2.89 7.26
CA LEU A 80 -1.67 -2.85 7.21
C LEU A 80 -2.28 -4.23 6.96
N ALA A 81 -1.72 -4.98 6.01
CA ALA A 81 -2.19 -6.34 5.70
C ALA A 81 -2.04 -7.27 6.90
N ARG A 82 -0.90 -7.22 7.61
CA ARG A 82 -0.66 -8.02 8.82
C ARG A 82 -1.60 -7.65 9.97
N ARG A 83 -1.89 -6.36 10.17
CA ARG A 83 -2.82 -5.90 11.20
C ARG A 83 -4.28 -6.31 10.93
N GLY A 84 -4.65 -6.40 9.65
CA GLY A 84 -5.93 -6.96 9.22
C GLY A 84 -6.03 -8.48 9.38
N LEU A 85 -4.90 -9.20 9.28
CA LEU A 85 -4.84 -10.66 9.40
C LEU A 85 -4.78 -11.11 10.86
N THR A 86 -5.93 -11.54 11.38
CA THR A 86 -6.08 -12.05 12.74
C THR A 86 -6.86 -13.36 12.75
N ALA A 87 -6.88 -14.04 13.89
CA ALA A 87 -7.67 -15.26 14.07
C ALA A 87 -9.19 -15.05 13.83
N HIS A 88 -9.66 -13.80 13.93
CA HIS A 88 -11.07 -13.42 13.74
C HIS A 88 -11.41 -12.92 12.33
N SER A 89 -10.42 -12.80 11.45
CA SER A 89 -10.65 -12.29 10.10
C SER A 89 -11.50 -13.28 9.30
N PRO A 90 -12.58 -12.84 8.63
CA PRO A 90 -13.39 -13.72 7.81
C PRO A 90 -12.56 -14.36 6.69
N ALA A 91 -12.70 -15.66 6.48
CA ALA A 91 -11.82 -16.45 5.60
C ALA A 91 -11.67 -15.85 4.18
N ALA A 92 -12.75 -15.33 3.60
CA ALA A 92 -12.71 -14.69 2.29
C ALA A 92 -11.79 -13.45 2.29
N ILE A 93 -11.91 -12.59 3.30
CA ILE A 93 -11.12 -11.36 3.42
C ILE A 93 -9.68 -11.68 3.82
N ALA A 94 -9.46 -12.71 4.65
CA ALA A 94 -8.13 -13.19 4.99
C ALA A 94 -7.34 -13.61 3.73
N GLY A 95 -7.98 -14.32 2.80
CA GLY A 95 -7.35 -14.65 1.51
C GLY A 95 -6.91 -13.42 0.71
N GLU A 96 -7.75 -12.39 0.65
CA GLU A 96 -7.41 -11.13 -0.04
C GLU A 96 -6.32 -10.33 0.70
N LEU A 97 -6.29 -10.39 2.03
CA LEU A 97 -5.25 -9.78 2.85
C LEU A 97 -3.89 -10.49 2.65
N GLU A 98 -3.89 -11.82 2.56
CA GLU A 98 -2.69 -12.60 2.22
C GLU A 98 -2.18 -12.28 0.81
N GLU A 99 -3.08 -12.05 -0.14
CA GLU A 99 -2.74 -11.66 -1.50
C GLU A 99 -2.04 -10.29 -1.55
N VAL A 100 -2.60 -9.27 -0.89
CA VAL A 100 -1.97 -7.95 -0.84
C VAL A 100 -0.66 -7.98 -0.05
N LEU A 101 -0.58 -8.78 1.03
CA LEU A 101 0.67 -8.98 1.77
C LEU A 101 1.76 -9.59 0.88
N ARG A 102 1.44 -10.62 0.10
CA ARG A 102 2.38 -11.24 -0.84
C ARG A 102 2.83 -10.24 -1.90
N THR A 103 1.90 -9.49 -2.48
CA THR A 103 2.19 -8.46 -3.48
C THR A 103 3.15 -7.41 -2.91
N ALA A 104 2.83 -6.87 -1.73
CA ALA A 104 3.66 -5.85 -1.08
C ALA A 104 5.07 -6.35 -0.74
N LEU A 105 5.21 -7.60 -0.28
CA LEU A 105 6.53 -8.21 -0.03
C LEU A 105 7.36 -8.35 -1.30
N LEU A 106 6.75 -8.76 -2.42
CA LEU A 106 7.43 -8.89 -3.70
C LEU A 106 7.92 -7.53 -4.22
N GLU A 107 7.07 -6.51 -4.19
CA GLU A 107 7.44 -5.17 -4.66
C GLU A 107 8.49 -4.51 -3.75
N ALA A 108 8.38 -4.67 -2.43
CA ALA A 108 9.42 -4.21 -1.50
C ALA A 108 10.79 -4.85 -1.78
N GLY A 109 10.81 -6.15 -2.09
CA GLY A 109 12.03 -6.86 -2.46
C GLY A 109 12.64 -6.34 -3.77
N ARG A 110 11.79 -6.04 -4.77
CA ARG A 110 12.23 -5.45 -6.05
C ARG A 110 12.80 -4.05 -5.86
N GLU A 111 12.14 -3.22 -5.05
CA GLU A 111 12.61 -1.87 -4.73
C GLU A 111 13.97 -1.92 -4.03
N ALA A 112 14.14 -2.80 -3.04
CA ALA A 112 15.40 -2.98 -2.35
C ALA A 112 16.54 -3.46 -3.28
N ALA A 113 16.25 -4.42 -4.18
CA ALA A 113 17.22 -4.88 -5.17
C ALA A 113 17.63 -3.75 -6.14
N ALA A 114 16.66 -2.98 -6.65
CA ALA A 114 16.93 -1.86 -7.54
C ALA A 114 17.71 -0.72 -6.86
N ALA A 115 17.50 -0.50 -5.55
CA ALA A 115 18.27 0.44 -4.76
C ALA A 115 19.73 -0.03 -4.61
N PHE A 116 19.93 -1.31 -4.28
CA PHE A 116 21.26 -1.91 -4.16
C PHE A 116 22.06 -1.79 -5.47
N ASP A 117 21.44 -2.11 -6.62
CA ASP A 117 22.10 -2.01 -7.93
C ASP A 117 22.58 -0.59 -8.25
N LYS A 118 21.79 0.44 -7.87
CA LYS A 118 22.14 1.85 -8.06
C LYS A 118 23.30 2.31 -7.18
N GLU A 119 23.48 1.73 -6.00
CA GLU A 119 24.56 2.09 -5.08
C GLU A 119 25.91 1.45 -5.49
N ILE A 120 25.88 0.22 -6.04
CA ILE A 120 27.10 -0.49 -6.45
C ILE A 120 27.62 -0.03 -7.83
N ALA A 121 26.72 0.25 -8.78
CA ALA A 121 27.09 0.65 -10.15
C ALA A 121 28.11 1.81 -10.25
N PRO A 122 28.01 2.91 -9.46
CA PRO A 122 28.99 4.00 -9.52
C PRO A 122 30.33 3.68 -8.82
N MET A 123 30.41 2.69 -7.93
CA MET A 123 31.66 2.30 -7.27
C MET A 123 32.55 1.46 -8.18
N ALA A 124 31.96 0.60 -9.03
CA ALA A 124 32.69 -0.23 -9.97
C ALA A 124 33.32 0.56 -11.15
N GLN A 125 32.83 1.78 -11.41
CA GLN A 125 33.34 2.65 -12.48
C GLN A 125 34.45 3.62 -12.03
N ASN A 126 34.82 3.60 -10.74
CA ASN A 126 35.76 4.53 -10.12
C ASN A 126 37.02 3.83 -9.58
N GLU A 127 37.36 2.64 -10.08
CA GLU A 127 38.72 2.11 -9.94
C GLU A 127 39.61 2.78 -11.01
N PRO A 128 40.40 3.83 -10.70
CA PRO A 128 41.44 4.23 -11.61
C PRO A 128 42.42 3.06 -11.69
N ASP A 129 42.88 2.75 -12.91
CA ASP A 129 44.03 1.91 -13.20
C ASP A 129 45.05 2.00 -12.04
N ARG A 130 45.07 0.97 -11.19
CA ARG A 130 46.24 0.67 -10.37
C ARG A 130 47.27 0.07 -11.30
N ALA A 131 47.72 0.87 -12.25
CA ALA A 131 48.93 0.65 -13.01
C ALA A 131 50.09 1.20 -12.17
N LEU A 132 50.67 0.33 -11.34
CA LEU A 132 52.08 0.34 -10.96
C LEU A 132 52.53 -1.10 -10.71
#